data_AF-W7X211-F1
#
_entry.id   AF-W7X211-F1
#
_cell.length_a   1.000
_cell.length_b   1.000
_cell.length_c   1.000
_cell.angle_alpha   90.00
_cell.angle_beta   90.00
_cell.angle_gamma   90.00
#
_symmetry.space_group_name_H-M   'P 1'
#
loop_
_entity.id
_entity.type
_entity.pdbx_description
1 polymer ?
#
loop_
_entity_poly.entity_id
_entity_poly.type
_entity_poly.pdbx_seq_one_letter_code
_entity_poly.pdbx_strand_id
1 'polypeptide(L)'
;MCQILKTQVRVLLSSVHQIINKLPATKQDLNKLQMQELIKKYNPNSKDDLLKLQKDLQYKINFFKLAYPNIINQVEQQNQEQSSDKEISNKEADKMLHNSEIENLIEQTDEEKNQKIGAGTYIMKDGKLVKGEAIKREFVDWSNWFAANVDPEDLKRHKELMDRQHFGGPVWQGKGRPKSIIEEENLYAPGEREMNPYLKNDKEPVFEKVKR
;
A
#
# COMPACT_ATOMS: atom_id res chain seq x y z
N MET A 1 24.95 -23.77 -10.43
CA MET A 1 25.00 -24.22 -9.01
C MET A 1 25.97 -23.42 -8.13
N CYS A 2 27.25 -23.24 -8.50
CA CYS A 2 28.22 -22.55 -7.63
C CYS A 2 27.85 -21.08 -7.33
N GLN A 3 27.23 -20.37 -8.27
CA GLN A 3 26.77 -18.98 -8.06
C GLN A 3 25.69 -18.85 -6.99
N ILE A 4 24.74 -19.79 -6.91
CA ILE A 4 23.65 -19.78 -5.92
C ILE A 4 24.21 -19.97 -4.50
N LEU A 5 25.18 -20.86 -4.33
CA LEU A 5 25.84 -21.04 -3.03
C LEU A 5 26.62 -19.79 -2.63
N LYS A 6 27.32 -19.15 -3.57
CA LYS A 6 28.03 -17.89 -3.32
C LYS A 6 27.09 -16.76 -2.89
N THR A 7 25.92 -16.64 -3.52
CA THR A 7 24.92 -15.64 -3.11
C THR A 7 24.34 -15.95 -1.73
N GLN A 8 24.02 -17.21 -1.43
CA GLN A 8 23.55 -17.62 -0.09
C GLN A 8 24.58 -17.31 1.01
N VAL A 9 25.86 -17.67 0.79
CA VAL A 9 26.93 -17.37 1.74
C VAL A 9 27.09 -15.86 1.94
N ARG A 10 27.01 -15.07 0.86
CA ARG A 10 27.06 -13.60 0.96
C ARG A 10 25.91 -13.03 1.80
N VAL A 11 24.69 -13.54 1.65
CA VAL A 11 23.53 -13.13 2.45
C VAL A 11 23.73 -13.47 3.94
N LEU A 12 24.22 -14.68 4.24
CA LEU A 12 24.51 -15.08 5.61
C LEU A 12 25.62 -14.23 6.24
N LEU A 13 26.69 -13.93 5.49
CA LEU A 13 27.77 -13.05 5.94
C LEU A 13 27.26 -11.63 6.24
N SER A 14 26.41 -11.09 5.36
CA SER A 14 25.77 -9.78 5.57
C SER A 14 24.94 -9.79 6.86
N SER A 15 24.16 -10.85 7.09
CA SER A 15 23.32 -11.01 8.28
C SER A 15 24.18 -11.07 9.56
N VAL A 16 25.24 -11.86 9.56
CA VAL A 16 26.19 -11.93 10.68
C VAL A 16 26.86 -10.58 10.94
N HIS A 17 27.24 -9.87 9.88
CA HIS A 17 27.86 -8.56 9.99
C HIS A 17 26.92 -7.52 10.62
N GLN A 18 25.65 -7.49 10.18
CA GLN A 18 24.61 -6.63 10.78
C GLN A 18 24.45 -6.92 12.29
N ILE A 19 24.38 -8.20 12.68
CA ILE A 19 24.28 -8.60 14.09
C ILE A 19 25.51 -8.14 14.87
N ILE A 20 26.72 -8.37 14.35
CA ILE A 20 27.97 -7.99 15.03
C ILE A 20 28.05 -6.48 15.24
N ASN A 21 27.63 -5.66 14.28
CA ASN A 21 27.67 -4.20 14.41
C ASN A 21 26.70 -3.64 15.47
N LYS A 22 25.73 -4.44 15.93
CA LYS A 22 24.80 -4.08 17.00
C LYS A 22 25.24 -4.58 18.38
N LEU A 23 26.29 -5.40 18.47
CA LEU A 23 26.84 -5.86 19.75
C LEU A 23 27.53 -4.71 20.51
N PRO A 24 27.74 -4.82 21.84
CA PRO A 24 28.59 -3.89 22.58
C PRO A 24 30.01 -3.86 22.00
N ALA A 25 30.64 -2.68 21.94
CA ALA A 25 31.94 -2.44 21.31
C ALA A 25 33.01 -3.48 21.70
N THR A 26 33.09 -3.83 22.99
CA THR A 26 34.03 -4.83 23.53
C THR A 26 33.92 -6.21 22.89
N LYS A 27 32.72 -6.59 22.43
CA LYS A 27 32.45 -7.88 21.77
C LYS A 27 32.51 -7.78 20.25
N GLN A 28 32.42 -6.58 19.68
CA GLN A 28 32.42 -6.41 18.23
C GLN A 28 33.75 -6.85 17.64
N ASP A 29 34.86 -6.32 18.15
CA ASP A 29 36.18 -6.55 17.57
C ASP A 29 36.61 -8.02 17.64
N LEU A 30 36.33 -8.67 18.78
CA LEU A 30 36.57 -10.10 18.94
C LEU A 30 35.78 -10.93 17.92
N ASN A 31 34.48 -10.65 17.77
CA ASN A 31 33.66 -11.40 16.80
C ASN A 31 34.03 -11.07 15.35
N LYS A 32 34.44 -9.83 15.04
CA LYS A 32 34.96 -9.46 13.71
C LYS A 32 36.23 -10.23 13.39
N LEU A 33 37.17 -10.33 14.33
CA LEU A 33 38.40 -11.09 14.16
C LEU A 33 38.11 -12.59 13.93
N GLN A 34 37.27 -13.19 14.79
CA GLN A 34 36.87 -14.60 14.64
C GLN A 34 36.20 -14.86 13.28
N MET A 35 35.35 -13.94 12.81
CA MET A 35 34.72 -14.05 11.50
C MET A 35 35.73 -13.96 10.35
N GLN A 36 36.74 -13.08 10.46
CA GLN A 36 37.79 -12.98 9.45
C GLN A 36 38.66 -14.24 9.39
N GLU A 37 39.02 -14.81 10.54
CA GLU A 37 39.75 -16.08 10.62
C GLU A 37 38.96 -17.22 10.01
N LEU A 38 37.66 -17.29 10.31
CA LEU A 38 36.75 -18.28 9.76
C LEU A 38 36.69 -18.18 8.23
N ILE A 39 36.55 -16.97 7.66
CA ILE A 39 36.51 -16.77 6.20
C ILE A 39 37.85 -17.16 5.56
N LYS A 40 38.99 -16.81 6.17
CA LYS A 40 40.34 -17.15 5.64
C LYS A 40 40.59 -18.65 5.55
N LYS A 41 39.92 -19.46 6.37
CA LYS A 41 40.09 -20.92 6.41
C LYS A 41 39.54 -21.63 5.16
N TYR A 42 38.61 -21.02 4.42
CA TYR A 42 37.87 -21.68 3.34
C TYR A 42 38.21 -21.09 1.96
N ASN A 43 38.35 -21.95 0.95
CA ASN A 43 38.62 -21.52 -0.42
C ASN A 43 37.31 -21.11 -1.14
N PRO A 44 37.18 -19.87 -1.64
CA PRO A 44 35.96 -19.38 -2.30
C PRO A 44 35.65 -20.07 -3.64
N ASN A 45 36.59 -20.82 -4.20
CA ASN A 45 36.41 -21.54 -5.46
C ASN A 45 36.01 -23.01 -5.26
N SER A 46 36.14 -23.54 -4.04
CA SER A 46 35.77 -24.91 -3.70
C SER A 46 34.31 -24.98 -3.25
N LYS A 47 33.52 -25.84 -3.91
CA LYS A 47 32.09 -26.02 -3.56
C LYS A 47 31.91 -26.60 -2.16
N ASP A 48 32.75 -27.55 -1.77
CA ASP A 48 32.65 -28.23 -0.48
C ASP A 48 33.02 -27.29 0.68
N ASP A 49 34.01 -26.42 0.46
CA ASP A 49 34.40 -25.41 1.45
C ASP A 49 33.32 -24.34 1.61
N LEU A 50 32.66 -23.92 0.53
CA LEU A 50 31.51 -23.01 0.60
C LEU A 50 30.35 -23.61 1.39
N LEU A 51 30.10 -24.91 1.24
CA LEU A 51 29.02 -25.60 1.95
C LEU A 51 29.34 -25.80 3.44
N LYS A 52 30.61 -26.04 3.79
CA LYS A 52 31.07 -26.02 5.19
C LYS A 52 30.96 -24.63 5.80
N LEU A 53 31.43 -23.60 5.10
CA LEU A 53 31.31 -22.20 5.51
C LEU A 53 29.85 -21.81 5.74
N GLN A 54 28.94 -22.20 4.85
CA GLN A 54 27.50 -21.96 5.01
C GLN A 54 26.96 -22.55 6.33
N LYS A 55 27.33 -23.79 6.66
CA LYS A 55 26.92 -24.45 7.91
C LYS A 55 27.50 -23.74 9.14
N ASP A 56 28.77 -23.36 9.11
CA ASP A 56 29.42 -22.66 10.21
C ASP A 56 28.79 -21.28 10.46
N LEU A 57 28.46 -20.55 9.38
CA LEU A 57 27.74 -19.28 9.46
C LEU A 57 26.34 -19.47 10.06
N GLN A 58 25.62 -20.51 9.62
CA GLN A 58 24.29 -20.82 10.17
C GLN A 58 24.37 -21.14 11.66
N TYR A 59 25.37 -21.90 12.09
CA TYR A 59 25.63 -22.19 13.50
C TYR A 59 25.91 -20.90 14.28
N LYS A 60 26.76 -20.01 13.75
CA LYS A 60 27.08 -18.73 14.39
C LYS A 60 25.84 -17.84 14.52
N ILE A 61 24.97 -17.80 13.51
CA ILE A 61 23.67 -17.10 13.58
C ILE A 61 22.81 -17.70 14.68
N ASN A 62 22.65 -19.03 14.73
CA ASN A 62 21.86 -19.69 15.77
C ASN A 62 22.43 -19.42 17.18
N PHE A 63 23.75 -19.40 17.33
CA PHE A 63 24.41 -19.01 18.56
C PHE A 63 24.05 -17.56 18.95
N PHE A 64 24.09 -16.61 18.01
CA PHE A 64 23.68 -15.24 18.29
C PHE A 64 22.20 -15.11 18.64
N LYS A 65 21.32 -15.93 18.04
CA LYS A 65 19.90 -16.01 18.42
C LYS A 65 19.69 -16.42 19.87
N LEU A 66 20.48 -17.39 20.34
CA LEU A 66 20.42 -17.84 21.73
C LEU A 66 21.07 -16.84 22.70
N ALA A 67 22.22 -16.27 22.33
CA ALA A 67 22.99 -15.40 23.21
C ALA A 67 22.44 -13.96 23.29
N TYR A 68 21.82 -13.46 22.23
CA TYR A 68 21.40 -12.05 22.10
C TYR A 68 20.04 -11.91 21.39
N PRO A 69 18.94 -12.44 21.96
CA PRO A 69 17.63 -12.43 21.31
C PRO A 69 17.13 -11.01 20.98
N ASN A 70 17.38 -10.04 21.88
CA ASN A 70 16.93 -8.65 21.68
C ASN A 70 17.56 -8.00 20.45
N ILE A 71 18.84 -8.28 20.17
CA ILE A 71 19.55 -7.72 19.01
C ILE A 71 19.02 -8.33 17.72
N ILE A 72 18.69 -9.63 17.73
CA ILE A 72 18.12 -10.30 16.57
C ILE A 72 16.77 -9.70 16.20
N ASN A 73 15.89 -9.50 17.19
CA ASN A 73 14.59 -8.90 16.94
C ASN A 73 14.73 -7.49 16.33
N GLN A 74 15.69 -6.70 16.80
CA GLN A 74 15.97 -5.37 16.22
C GLN A 74 16.46 -5.46 14.78
N VAL A 75 17.39 -6.39 14.47
CA VAL A 75 17.90 -6.57 13.11
C VAL A 75 16.81 -7.08 12.17
N GLU A 76 15.94 -7.98 12.63
CA GLU A 76 14.81 -8.49 11.85
C GLU A 76 13.78 -7.38 11.56
N GLN A 77 13.46 -6.52 12.53
CA GLN A 77 12.61 -5.35 12.34
C GLN A 77 13.21 -4.36 11.32
N GLN A 78 14.49 -4.03 11.45
CA GLN A 78 15.17 -3.12 10.50
C GLN A 78 15.19 -3.67 9.07
N ASN A 79 15.35 -4.98 8.90
CA ASN A 79 15.33 -5.61 7.58
C ASN A 79 13.91 -5.60 6.97
N GLN A 80 12.86 -5.72 7.79
CA GLN A 80 11.47 -5.59 7.33
C GLN A 80 11.18 -4.15 6.86
N GLU A 81 11.56 -3.14 7.64
CA GLU A 81 11.40 -1.73 7.28
C GLU A 81 12.14 -1.37 5.98
N GLN A 82 13.38 -1.82 5.83
CA GLN A 82 14.14 -1.60 4.60
C GLN A 82 13.53 -2.29 3.37
N SER A 83 12.83 -3.41 3.56
CA SER A 83 12.12 -4.07 2.45
C SER A 83 10.88 -3.29 2.04
N SER A 84 10.10 -2.77 3.01
CA SER A 84 8.94 -1.94 2.71
C SER A 84 9.32 -0.63 2.02
N ASP A 85 10.40 0.02 2.45
CA ASP A 85 10.83 1.30 1.86
C ASP A 85 11.28 1.13 0.40
N LYS A 86 11.98 0.04 0.10
CA LYS A 86 12.38 -0.28 -1.28
C LYS A 86 11.17 -0.58 -2.17
N GLU A 87 10.16 -1.27 -1.65
CA GLU A 87 8.93 -1.51 -2.40
C GLU A 87 8.14 -0.23 -2.68
N ILE A 88 8.09 0.70 -1.72
CA ILE A 88 7.44 2.01 -1.90
C ILE A 88 8.20 2.83 -2.95
N SER A 89 9.53 2.92 -2.83
CA SER A 89 10.36 3.65 -3.78
C SER A 89 10.26 3.11 -5.21
N ASN A 90 10.24 1.78 -5.38
CA ASN A 90 10.03 1.17 -6.70
C ASN A 90 8.64 1.50 -7.27
N LYS A 91 7.58 1.43 -6.46
CA LYS A 91 6.23 1.80 -6.89
C LYS A 91 6.11 3.28 -7.27
N GLU A 92 6.85 4.16 -6.60
CA GLU A 92 6.91 5.58 -6.96
C GLU A 92 7.67 5.80 -8.27
N ALA A 93 8.79 5.11 -8.48
CA ALA A 93 9.54 5.16 -9.73
C ALA A 93 8.69 4.66 -10.92
N ASP A 94 7.95 3.57 -10.73
CA ASP A 94 7.04 3.04 -11.77
C ASP A 94 5.91 4.04 -12.10
N LYS A 95 5.37 4.74 -11.10
CA LYS A 95 4.39 5.81 -11.32
C LYS A 95 4.98 7.01 -12.08
N MET A 96 6.22 7.39 -11.79
CA MET A 96 6.90 8.48 -12.51
C MET A 96 7.18 8.12 -13.97
N LEU A 97 7.63 6.88 -14.23
CA LEU A 97 7.80 6.38 -15.60
C LEU A 97 6.47 6.40 -16.35
N HIS A 98 5.39 5.87 -15.75
CA HIS A 98 4.08 5.86 -16.38
C HIS A 98 3.55 7.28 -16.67
N ASN A 99 3.75 8.23 -15.75
CA ASN A 99 3.38 9.63 -15.97
C ASN A 99 4.20 10.26 -17.10
N SER A 100 5.50 9.98 -17.19
CA SER A 100 6.35 10.49 -18.28
C SER A 100 5.96 9.89 -19.65
N GLU A 101 5.54 8.63 -19.70
CA GLU A 101 5.00 8.02 -20.92
C GLU A 101 3.69 8.67 -21.36
N ILE A 102 2.82 9.03 -20.40
CA ILE A 102 1.58 9.76 -20.67
C ILE A 102 1.87 11.16 -21.22
N GLU A 103 2.82 11.90 -20.63
CA GLU A 103 3.22 13.23 -21.10
C GLU A 103 3.78 13.20 -22.53
N ASN A 104 4.64 12.22 -22.84
CA ASN A 104 5.17 12.02 -24.19
C ASN A 104 4.07 11.68 -25.22
N LEU A 105 3.05 10.91 -24.82
CA LEU A 105 1.89 10.62 -25.67
C LEU A 105 1.02 11.86 -25.90
N ILE A 106 0.87 12.72 -24.90
CA ILE A 106 0.13 13.99 -25.02
C ILE A 106 0.84 14.92 -26.01
N GLU A 107 2.17 15.09 -25.89
CA GLU A 107 2.95 15.93 -26.82
C GLU A 107 2.87 15.44 -28.27
N GLN A 108 2.92 14.12 -28.51
CA GLN A 108 2.74 13.56 -29.85
C GLN A 108 1.35 13.85 -30.43
N THR A 109 0.29 13.90 -29.60
CA THR A 109 -1.06 14.23 -30.07
C THR A 109 -1.27 15.72 -30.37
N ASP A 110 -0.44 16.61 -29.85
CA ASP A 110 -0.54 18.05 -30.11
C ASP A 110 0.19 18.45 -31.41
N GLU A 111 1.22 17.72 -31.82
CA GLU A 111 1.89 17.92 -33.11
C GLU A 111 1.03 17.46 -34.31
N GLU A 112 0.27 16.36 -34.17
CA GLU A 112 -0.61 15.86 -35.24
C GLU A 112 -1.89 16.71 -35.42
N LYS A 113 -2.30 17.51 -34.43
CA LYS A 113 -3.53 18.32 -34.48
C LYS A 113 -3.38 19.68 -35.15
N ASN A 114 -2.19 20.05 -35.62
CA ASN A 114 -1.98 21.28 -36.38
C ASN A 114 -2.52 21.23 -37.84
N GLN A 115 -3.17 20.13 -38.25
CA GLN A 115 -4.08 20.13 -39.40
C GLN A 115 -5.55 20.26 -38.95
N LYS A 116 -5.93 21.51 -38.64
CA LYS A 116 -7.30 22.08 -38.64
C LYS A 116 -8.43 21.15 -38.14
N ILE A 117 -8.55 21.04 -36.83
CA ILE A 117 -9.87 20.97 -36.18
C ILE A 117 -9.86 22.05 -35.10
N GLY A 118 -10.49 23.20 -35.38
CA GLY A 118 -10.55 24.29 -34.41
C GLY A 118 -11.23 23.81 -33.13
N ALA A 119 -10.65 24.16 -31.97
CA ALA A 119 -11.20 23.83 -30.66
C ALA A 119 -12.70 24.17 -30.59
N GLY A 120 -13.51 23.14 -30.39
CA GLY A 120 -14.97 23.24 -30.37
C GLY A 120 -15.58 21.89 -30.05
N THR A 121 -16.79 21.90 -29.50
CA THR A 121 -17.54 20.66 -29.24
C THR A 121 -18.11 20.14 -30.56
N TYR A 122 -17.92 18.85 -30.82
CA TYR A 122 -18.45 18.17 -32.00
C TYR A 122 -19.41 17.08 -31.53
N ILE A 123 -20.52 16.92 -32.24
CA ILE A 123 -21.52 15.89 -32.00
C ILE A 123 -21.66 15.02 -33.26
N MET A 124 -21.83 13.72 -33.07
CA MET A 124 -22.13 12.79 -34.16
C MET A 124 -23.63 12.86 -34.47
N LYS A 125 -23.99 13.31 -35.69
CA LYS A 125 -25.35 13.22 -36.23
C LYS A 125 -25.30 12.51 -37.57
N ASP A 126 -26.11 11.47 -37.73
CA ASP A 126 -26.27 10.71 -38.98
C ASP A 126 -24.94 10.18 -39.55
N GLY A 127 -24.04 9.72 -38.67
CA GLY A 127 -22.74 9.17 -39.05
C GLY A 127 -21.71 10.21 -39.51
N LYS A 128 -21.99 11.51 -39.38
CA LYS A 128 -21.05 12.60 -39.68
C LYS A 128 -20.75 13.43 -38.44
N LEU A 129 -19.49 13.84 -38.30
CA LEU A 129 -19.03 14.73 -37.23
C LEU A 129 -19.46 16.16 -37.57
N VAL A 130 -20.37 16.75 -36.79
CA VAL A 130 -20.85 18.13 -37.00
C VAL A 130 -20.48 18.97 -35.77
N LYS A 131 -19.99 20.20 -35.99
CA LYS A 131 -19.69 21.14 -34.90
C LYS A 131 -21.00 21.55 -34.24
N GLY A 132 -21.17 21.24 -32.96
CA GLY A 132 -22.40 21.48 -32.21
C GLY A 132 -22.18 21.38 -30.71
N GLU A 133 -22.87 22.21 -29.95
CA GLU A 133 -22.83 22.15 -28.49
C GLU A 133 -23.49 20.83 -28.05
N ALA A 134 -22.79 20.04 -27.23
CA ALA A 134 -23.41 18.88 -26.62
C ALA A 134 -24.62 19.35 -25.80
N ILE A 135 -25.72 18.58 -25.83
CA ILE A 135 -26.86 18.83 -24.96
C ILE A 135 -26.30 18.97 -23.54
N LYS A 136 -26.41 20.17 -22.95
CA LYS A 136 -25.98 20.40 -21.58
C LYS A 136 -26.75 19.41 -20.73
N ARG A 137 -26.03 18.47 -20.12
CA ARG A 137 -26.63 17.56 -19.15
C ARG A 137 -27.18 18.46 -18.06
N GLU A 138 -28.50 18.52 -17.94
CA GLU A 138 -29.12 19.15 -16.78
C GLU A 138 -28.61 18.38 -15.57
N PHE A 139 -27.84 19.05 -14.72
CA PHE A 139 -27.57 18.53 -13.40
C PHE A 139 -28.91 18.49 -12.69
N VAL A 140 -29.46 17.30 -12.56
CA VAL A 140 -30.60 17.09 -11.67
C VAL A 140 -30.03 17.31 -10.27
N ASP A 141 -30.52 18.33 -9.56
CA ASP A 141 -30.08 18.66 -8.19
C ASP A 141 -30.13 17.43 -7.26
N TRP A 142 -30.98 16.46 -7.61
CA TRP A 142 -31.10 15.17 -6.96
C TRP A 142 -31.13 14.05 -8.00
N SER A 143 -30.04 13.30 -8.13
CA SER A 143 -30.14 11.98 -8.76
C SER A 143 -30.89 11.05 -7.80
N ASN A 144 -31.91 10.33 -8.29
CA ASN A 144 -32.59 9.27 -7.54
C ASN A 144 -31.64 8.13 -7.10
N TRP A 145 -30.37 8.21 -7.48
CA TRP A 145 -29.32 7.26 -7.20
C TRP A 145 -28.59 7.51 -5.87
N PHE A 146 -28.68 8.70 -5.29
CA PHE A 146 -27.87 9.03 -4.12
C PHE A 146 -28.46 8.62 -2.76
N ALA A 147 -29.76 8.32 -2.66
CA ALA A 147 -30.39 7.78 -1.43
C ALA A 147 -31.90 7.50 -1.55
N ALA A 148 -32.54 7.63 -2.72
CA ALA A 148 -33.97 7.94 -2.75
C ALA A 148 -34.94 6.75 -2.56
N ASN A 149 -34.50 5.63 -1.99
CA ASN A 149 -35.41 4.57 -1.52
C ASN A 149 -34.77 3.58 -0.52
N VAL A 150 -33.50 3.79 -0.15
CA VAL A 150 -32.84 2.92 0.82
C VAL A 150 -32.97 3.58 2.18
N ASP A 151 -33.59 2.87 3.11
CA ASP A 151 -33.75 3.34 4.48
C ASP A 151 -32.37 3.67 5.07
N PRO A 152 -32.16 4.86 5.69
CA PRO A 152 -30.91 5.18 6.36
C PRO A 152 -30.49 4.12 7.39
N GLU A 153 -31.43 3.39 7.99
CA GLU A 153 -31.10 2.24 8.85
C GLU A 153 -30.49 1.07 8.08
N ASP A 154 -30.95 0.81 6.86
CA ASP A 154 -30.45 -0.29 6.03
C ASP A 154 -29.05 0.01 5.50
N LEU A 155 -28.77 1.28 5.18
CA LEU A 155 -27.41 1.78 4.92
C LEU A 155 -26.50 1.61 6.14
N LYS A 156 -27.00 1.93 7.34
CA LYS A 156 -26.25 1.76 8.60
C LYS A 156 -25.94 0.29 8.87
N ARG A 157 -26.91 -0.60 8.64
CA ARG A 157 -26.77 -2.05 8.79
C ARG A 157 -25.82 -2.65 7.75
N HIS A 158 -25.87 -2.18 6.51
CA HIS A 158 -24.96 -2.62 5.45
C HIS A 158 -23.51 -2.20 5.75
N LYS A 159 -23.32 -0.97 6.23
CA LYS A 159 -22.01 -0.50 6.69
C LYS A 159 -21.49 -1.32 7.87
N GLU A 160 -22.35 -1.63 8.84
CA GLU A 160 -21.99 -2.50 9.97
C GLU A 160 -21.63 -3.93 9.53
N LEU A 161 -22.32 -4.48 8.53
CA LEU A 161 -22.00 -5.78 7.93
C LEU A 161 -20.63 -5.78 7.24
N MET A 162 -20.28 -4.70 6.55
CA MET A 162 -18.98 -4.53 5.90
C MET A 162 -17.86 -4.35 6.93
N ASP A 163 -18.10 -3.60 8.01
CA ASP A 163 -17.14 -3.48 9.13
C ASP A 163 -16.94 -4.80 9.87
N ARG A 164 -17.96 -5.68 9.90
CA ARG A 164 -17.87 -7.02 10.50
C ARG A 164 -17.14 -8.04 9.62
N GLN A 165 -16.95 -7.80 8.33
CA GLN A 165 -16.07 -8.61 7.48
C GLN A 165 -14.60 -8.34 7.86
N HIS A 166 -14.19 -8.90 8.99
CA HIS A 166 -12.80 -8.87 9.42
C HIS A 166 -11.95 -9.69 8.46
N PHE A 167 -10.89 -9.07 7.95
CA PHE A 167 -9.83 -9.74 7.20
C PHE A 167 -9.16 -10.80 8.08
N GLY A 168 -9.56 -12.06 7.94
CA GLY A 168 -8.83 -13.19 8.49
C GLY A 168 -7.52 -13.37 7.72
N GLY A 169 -6.38 -13.15 8.40
CA GLY A 169 -5.07 -13.35 7.80
C GLY A 169 -3.93 -13.16 8.80
N PRO A 170 -2.69 -13.55 8.43
CA PRO A 170 -1.52 -13.47 9.32
C PRO A 170 -1.26 -12.07 9.86
N VAL A 171 -1.63 -11.03 9.10
CA VAL A 171 -1.49 -9.61 9.45
C VAL A 171 -2.39 -9.20 10.63
N TRP A 172 -3.48 -9.93 10.87
CA TRP A 172 -4.51 -9.59 11.86
C TRP A 172 -4.50 -10.52 13.09
N GLN A 173 -3.65 -11.55 13.11
CA GLN A 173 -3.47 -12.40 14.29
C GLN A 173 -2.74 -11.61 15.39
N GLY A 174 -3.40 -11.39 16.52
CA GLY A 174 -2.82 -10.72 17.70
C GLY A 174 -3.14 -9.23 17.83
N LYS A 175 -3.77 -8.60 16.83
CA LYS A 175 -4.36 -7.26 17.00
C LYS A 175 -5.75 -7.41 17.63
N GLY A 176 -6.02 -6.64 18.69
CA GLY A 176 -7.33 -6.60 19.33
C GLY A 176 -8.40 -6.19 18.31
N ARG A 177 -9.61 -6.76 18.44
CA ARG A 177 -10.74 -6.36 17.59
C ARG A 177 -10.96 -4.85 17.76
N PRO A 178 -11.10 -4.06 16.67
CA PRO A 178 -11.52 -2.68 16.81
C PRO A 178 -12.85 -2.66 17.56
N LYS A 179 -12.99 -1.71 18.49
CA LYS A 179 -14.22 -1.57 19.28
C LYS A 179 -15.36 -1.26 18.33
N SER A 180 -16.53 -1.84 18.58
CA SER A 180 -17.71 -1.51 17.76
C SER A 180 -18.11 -0.04 18.00
N ILE A 181 -18.73 0.61 17.01
CA ILE A 181 -19.21 2.01 17.11
C ILE A 181 -20.19 2.19 18.30
N ILE A 182 -20.80 1.11 18.79
CA ILE A 182 -21.69 1.10 19.96
C ILE A 182 -20.90 1.12 21.28
N GLU A 183 -19.69 0.53 21.27
CA GLU A 183 -18.78 0.48 22.43
C GLU A 183 -17.83 1.68 22.48
N GLU A 184 -17.66 2.40 21.36
CA GLU A 184 -16.98 3.69 21.35
C GLU A 184 -17.87 4.75 22.02
N GLU A 185 -17.37 5.28 23.12
CA GLU A 185 -17.97 6.44 23.80
C GLU A 185 -18.09 7.57 22.78
N ASN A 186 -19.31 8.07 22.55
CA ASN A 186 -19.65 9.04 21.51
C ASN A 186 -18.81 10.33 21.66
N LEU A 187 -17.60 10.34 21.09
CA LEU A 187 -16.68 11.48 21.10
C LEU A 187 -17.11 12.57 20.14
N TYR A 188 -18.14 12.31 19.32
CA TYR A 188 -18.80 13.32 18.51
C TYR A 188 -19.75 14.11 19.42
N ALA A 189 -19.29 15.28 19.86
CA ALA A 189 -20.18 16.30 20.41
C ALA A 189 -21.37 16.49 19.44
N PRO A 190 -22.60 16.75 19.94
CA PRO A 190 -23.72 17.10 19.08
C PRO A 190 -23.37 18.41 18.35
N GLY A 191 -22.78 18.28 17.16
CA GLY A 191 -22.50 19.41 16.30
C GLY A 191 -23.82 20.01 15.84
N GLU A 192 -23.89 21.34 15.85
CA GLU A 192 -25.00 22.05 15.22
C GLU A 192 -25.09 21.59 13.76
N ARG A 193 -26.27 21.11 13.35
CA ARG A 193 -26.49 20.73 11.96
C ARG A 193 -26.32 22.01 11.13
N GLU A 194 -25.32 22.06 10.26
CA GLU A 194 -25.21 23.15 9.29
C GLU A 194 -26.51 23.23 8.50
N MET A 195 -27.28 24.30 8.71
CA MET A 195 -28.49 24.53 7.96
C MET A 195 -28.11 24.85 6.51
N ASN A 196 -28.62 24.05 5.58
CA ASN A 196 -28.40 24.28 4.16
C ASN A 196 -28.98 25.66 3.77
N PRO A 197 -28.16 26.62 3.31
CA PRO A 197 -28.61 27.98 3.00
C PRO A 197 -29.63 28.04 1.83
N TYR A 198 -29.83 26.93 1.12
CA TYR A 198 -30.78 26.82 0.01
C TYR A 198 -32.14 26.21 0.39
N LEU A 199 -32.33 25.70 1.62
CA LEU A 199 -33.65 25.30 2.11
C LEU A 199 -34.45 26.56 2.50
N LYS A 200 -35.12 27.18 1.52
CA LYS A 200 -35.96 28.35 1.79
C LYS A 200 -37.36 28.02 2.29
N ASN A 201 -37.85 26.80 2.11
CA ASN A 201 -39.14 26.34 2.65
C ASN A 201 -39.13 24.81 2.80
N ASP A 202 -39.55 24.30 3.96
CA ASP A 202 -39.89 22.89 4.11
C ASP A 202 -41.12 22.59 3.22
N LYS A 203 -40.98 21.68 2.27
CA LYS A 203 -42.12 21.22 1.47
C LYS A 203 -43.02 20.40 2.38
N GLU A 204 -44.27 20.83 2.54
CA GLU A 204 -45.27 20.05 3.27
C GLU A 204 -45.43 18.67 2.61
N PRO A 205 -45.47 17.58 3.40
CA PRO A 205 -45.61 16.24 2.86
C PRO A 205 -47.00 16.07 2.23
N VAL A 206 -47.04 16.05 0.90
CA VAL A 206 -48.26 15.72 0.15
C VAL A 206 -48.37 14.19 0.09
N PHE A 207 -49.20 13.63 0.94
CA PHE A 207 -49.54 12.20 0.87
C PHE A 207 -50.63 11.98 -0.18
N GLU A 208 -50.26 11.33 -1.28
CA GLU A 208 -51.22 10.90 -2.29
C GLU A 208 -52.02 9.70 -1.75
N LYS A 209 -53.36 9.82 -1.69
CA LYS A 209 -54.23 8.73 -1.23
C LYS A 209 -54.27 7.63 -2.29
N VAL A 210 -53.44 6.61 -2.12
CA VAL A 210 -53.53 5.37 -2.90
C VAL A 210 -54.83 4.65 -2.50
N LYS A 211 -55.81 4.57 -3.41
CA LYS A 211 -56.99 3.73 -3.23
C LYS A 211 -56.54 2.27 -3.28
N ARG A 212 -56.74 1.54 -2.19
CA ARG A 212 -56.69 0.08 -2.15
C ARG A 212 -58.04 -0.50 -2.54
#